data_AF-A0A147EMP8-F1
#
_entry.id   AF-A0A147EMP8-F1
#
_cell.length_a   1.000
_cell.length_b   1.000
_cell.length_c   1.000
_cell.angle_alpha   90.00
_cell.angle_beta   90.00
_cell.angle_gamma   90.00
#
_symmetry.space_group_name_H-M   'P 1'
#
loop_
_entity.id
_entity.type
_entity.pdbx_description
1 polymer ?
#
loop_
_entity_poly.entity_id
_entity_poly.type
_entity_poly.pdbx_seq_one_letter_code
_entity_poly.pdbx_strand_id
1 'polypeptide(L)'
;MLLVDWQADQHSEELRRAPREFEPSWASARRMLFGREFDENWSVRCTSILETAIRLTGREPLVLLPDDVQLEEYDLAYDVRHGEAAIAALDALAESRFAGAPERFVLVDLAPVLIATAPRFLSALQRLLSTELPESVVVAVVTSHPGKLDALPFDWSSSLADAAAHAAAVVS
;
A
#
# COMPACT_ATOMS: atom_id res chain seq x y z
N MET A 1 -9.14 15.05 -59.61
CA MET A 1 -10.49 15.14 -59.04
C MET A 1 -10.50 14.17 -57.86
N LEU A 2 -10.09 14.65 -56.67
CA LEU A 2 -10.94 15.02 -55.51
C LEU A 2 -11.88 13.87 -55.11
N LEU A 3 -12.03 13.38 -53.88
CA LEU A 3 -11.61 13.67 -52.49
C LEU A 3 -12.15 12.45 -51.69
N VAL A 4 -11.40 11.77 -50.80
CA VAL A 4 -11.48 11.84 -49.30
C VAL A 4 -12.81 11.26 -48.75
N ASP A 5 -12.90 10.27 -47.85
CA ASP A 5 -12.36 10.12 -46.47
C ASP A 5 -12.30 8.61 -46.10
N TRP A 6 -11.25 8.07 -45.48
CA TRP A 6 -10.82 8.25 -44.08
C TRP A 6 -11.92 8.00 -43.03
N GLN A 7 -12.46 6.78 -43.00
CA GLN A 7 -13.39 6.35 -41.93
C GLN A 7 -12.92 5.14 -41.10
N ALA A 8 -11.63 4.79 -41.17
CA ALA A 8 -11.08 3.67 -40.40
C ALA A 8 -10.27 4.09 -39.15
N ASP A 9 -9.97 5.38 -38.97
CA ASP A 9 -8.99 5.80 -37.96
C ASP A 9 -9.55 6.48 -36.71
N GLN A 10 -10.86 6.80 -36.64
CA GLN A 10 -11.41 7.44 -35.43
C GLN A 10 -11.85 6.46 -34.34
N HIS A 11 -12.28 5.24 -34.67
CA HIS A 11 -12.63 4.25 -33.63
C HIS A 11 -11.40 3.69 -32.91
N SER A 12 -10.23 3.69 -33.55
CA SER A 12 -8.99 3.17 -32.97
C SER A 12 -8.29 4.18 -32.05
N GLU A 13 -8.51 5.49 -32.23
CA GLU A 13 -7.99 6.50 -31.31
C GLU A 13 -8.91 6.77 -30.12
N GLU A 14 -10.23 6.64 -30.27
CA GLU A 14 -11.17 6.75 -29.15
C GLU A 14 -11.06 5.57 -28.18
N LEU A 15 -10.72 4.36 -28.66
CA LEU A 15 -10.37 3.22 -27.80
C LEU A 15 -8.98 3.33 -27.15
N ARG A 16 -8.09 4.19 -27.67
CA ARG A 16 -6.79 4.50 -27.03
C ARG A 16 -6.87 5.61 -25.99
N ARG A 17 -7.99 6.33 -25.95
CA ARG A 17 -8.38 7.14 -24.80
C ARG A 17 -9.32 6.32 -23.93
N ALA A 18 -8.80 5.22 -23.38
CA ALA A 18 -9.29 4.81 -22.08
C ALA A 18 -9.31 6.09 -21.20
N PRO A 19 -10.43 6.40 -20.52
CA PRO A 19 -10.43 7.51 -19.58
C PRO A 19 -9.18 7.32 -18.72
N ARG A 20 -8.30 8.33 -18.64
CA ARG A 20 -7.14 8.32 -17.75
C ARG A 20 -7.62 7.63 -16.48
N GLU A 21 -7.12 6.41 -16.28
CA GLU A 21 -7.60 5.51 -15.26
C GLU A 21 -7.68 6.34 -13.99
N PHE A 22 -8.76 6.18 -13.23
CA PHE A 22 -8.92 6.86 -11.96
C PHE A 22 -7.78 6.41 -11.06
N GLU A 23 -6.65 7.10 -11.15
CA GLU A 23 -5.49 6.86 -10.34
C GLU A 23 -5.84 7.47 -8.99
N PRO A 24 -6.06 6.65 -7.96
CA PRO A 24 -6.44 7.17 -6.67
C PRO A 24 -5.34 8.11 -6.18
N SER A 25 -5.70 9.19 -5.49
CA SER A 25 -4.76 10.25 -5.09
C SER A 25 -3.56 9.74 -4.28
N TRP A 26 -3.68 8.56 -3.66
CA TRP A 26 -2.63 7.89 -2.91
C TRP A 26 -1.62 7.10 -3.79
N ALA A 27 -1.92 6.78 -5.04
CA ALA A 27 -1.05 5.94 -5.88
C ALA A 27 0.32 6.58 -6.20
N SER A 28 0.40 7.92 -6.11
CA SER A 28 1.65 8.68 -6.24
C SER A 28 2.40 8.91 -4.92
N ALA A 29 1.80 8.56 -3.78
CA ALA A 29 2.40 8.72 -2.46
C ALA A 29 3.40 7.58 -2.17
N ARG A 30 4.52 7.89 -1.51
CA ARG A 30 5.53 6.90 -1.10
C ARG A 30 5.32 6.41 0.33
N ARG A 31 4.74 7.27 1.17
CA ARG A 31 4.34 6.96 2.55
C ARG A 31 2.87 7.30 2.72
N MET A 32 2.05 6.29 3.00
CA MET A 32 0.61 6.43 3.18
C MET A 32 0.18 6.00 4.58
N LEU A 33 -0.77 6.74 5.16
CA LEU A 33 -1.43 6.39 6.41
C LEU A 33 -2.93 6.18 6.18
N PHE A 34 -3.41 4.97 6.49
CA PHE A 34 -4.83 4.63 6.47
C PHE A 34 -5.33 4.43 7.90
N GLY A 35 -6.16 5.37 8.38
CA GLY A 35 -6.66 5.40 9.76
C GLY A 35 -8.15 5.07 9.87
N ARG A 36 -8.56 4.11 10.71
CA ARG A 36 -10.00 3.91 11.07
C ARG A 36 -10.18 3.03 12.30
N GLU A 37 -11.30 3.14 13.00
CA GLU A 37 -11.72 2.11 13.97
C GLU A 37 -11.64 0.70 13.38
N PHE A 38 -11.14 -0.24 14.19
CA PHE A 38 -11.01 -1.65 13.82
C PHE A 38 -12.39 -2.31 13.83
N ASP A 39 -12.71 -3.02 12.74
CA ASP A 39 -13.98 -3.69 12.51
C ASP A 39 -13.77 -5.07 11.86
N GLU A 40 -14.84 -5.85 11.71
CA GLU A 40 -14.79 -7.20 11.11
C GLU A 40 -14.31 -7.23 9.64
N ASN A 41 -14.29 -6.08 8.96
CA ASN A 41 -13.88 -5.96 7.56
C ASN A 41 -12.44 -5.45 7.42
N TRP A 42 -11.68 -5.38 8.52
CA TRP A 42 -10.32 -4.85 8.53
C TRP A 42 -9.40 -5.52 7.51
N SER A 43 -9.25 -6.84 7.59
CA SER A 43 -8.34 -7.61 6.72
C SER A 43 -8.80 -7.58 5.26
N VAL A 44 -10.12 -7.56 5.01
CA VAL A 44 -10.69 -7.36 3.66
C VAL A 44 -10.25 -6.03 3.05
N ARG A 45 -10.26 -4.95 3.84
CA ARG A 45 -9.85 -3.62 3.36
C ARG A 45 -8.34 -3.52 3.16
N CYS A 46 -7.55 -4.12 4.06
CA CYS A 46 -6.10 -4.21 3.90
C CYS A 46 -5.73 -4.93 2.60
N THR A 47 -6.37 -6.07 2.35
CA THR A 47 -6.21 -6.85 1.12
C THR A 47 -6.61 -6.04 -0.11
N SER A 48 -7.74 -5.32 -0.05
CA SER A 48 -8.20 -4.46 -1.16
C SER A 48 -7.21 -3.33 -1.50
N ILE A 49 -6.58 -2.71 -0.49
CA ILE A 49 -5.50 -1.74 -0.70
C ILE A 49 -4.32 -2.41 -1.40
N LEU A 50 -3.89 -3.57 -0.89
CA LEU A 50 -2.74 -4.31 -1.40
C LEU A 50 -2.95 -4.70 -2.87
N GLU A 51 -4.07 -5.33 -3.20
CA GLU A 51 -4.43 -5.75 -4.56
C GLU A 51 -4.51 -4.55 -5.52
N THR A 52 -5.10 -3.44 -5.06
CA THR A 52 -5.18 -2.22 -5.87
C THR A 52 -3.80 -1.65 -6.13
N ALA A 53 -2.95 -1.59 -5.12
CA ALA A 53 -1.59 -1.08 -5.26
C ALA A 53 -0.76 -1.95 -6.21
N ILE A 54 -0.81 -3.28 -6.07
CA ILE A 54 -0.12 -4.22 -6.97
C ILE A 54 -0.60 -4.02 -8.41
N ARG A 55 -1.92 -3.96 -8.63
CA ARG A 55 -2.49 -3.79 -9.98
C ARG A 55 -2.06 -2.48 -10.64
N LEU A 56 -2.05 -1.38 -9.89
CA LEU A 56 -1.73 -0.06 -10.42
C LEU A 56 -0.24 0.15 -10.64
N THR A 57 0.61 -0.42 -9.77
CA THR A 57 2.04 -0.12 -9.75
C THR A 57 2.92 -1.27 -10.25
N GLY A 58 2.39 -2.49 -10.34
CA GLY A 58 3.16 -3.70 -10.66
C GLY A 58 4.16 -4.13 -9.57
N ARG A 59 4.14 -3.50 -8.40
CA ARG A 59 5.10 -3.75 -7.31
C ARG A 59 4.81 -5.07 -6.60
N GLU A 60 5.87 -5.72 -6.14
CA GLU A 60 5.77 -6.94 -5.33
C GLU A 60 5.25 -6.61 -3.93
N PRO A 61 4.20 -7.31 -3.45
CA PRO A 61 3.64 -7.08 -2.13
C PRO A 61 4.51 -7.70 -1.03
N LEU A 62 4.68 -6.95 0.05
CA LEU A 62 5.25 -7.42 1.31
C LEU A 62 4.32 -6.97 2.44
N VAL A 63 3.80 -7.91 3.22
CA VAL A 63 2.96 -7.63 4.40
C VAL A 63 3.82 -7.79 5.66
N LEU A 64 3.83 -6.76 6.50
CA LEU A 64 4.55 -6.74 7.76
C LEU A 64 3.57 -6.65 8.92
N LEU A 65 3.56 -7.70 9.74
CA LEU A 65 2.70 -7.84 10.90
C LEU A 65 3.52 -7.73 12.20
N PRO A 66 3.01 -7.08 13.26
CA PRO A 66 3.68 -7.08 14.55
C PRO A 66 3.79 -8.46 15.19
N ASP A 67 2.83 -9.36 14.92
CA ASP A 67 2.77 -10.73 15.45
C ASP A 67 2.01 -11.66 14.48
N ASP A 68 1.84 -12.93 14.84
CA ASP A 68 1.22 -13.98 14.02
C ASP A 68 -0.32 -13.99 14.00
N VAL A 69 -0.98 -13.17 14.82
CA VAL A 69 -2.44 -13.15 15.01
C VAL A 69 -3.23 -13.04 13.70
N GLN A 70 -2.70 -12.32 12.72
CA GLN A 70 -3.36 -12.03 11.44
C GLN A 70 -2.73 -12.81 10.26
N LEU A 71 -1.81 -13.74 10.53
CA LEU A 71 -1.02 -14.39 9.48
C LEU A 71 -1.89 -15.13 8.45
N GLU A 72 -2.92 -15.83 8.92
CA GLU A 72 -3.84 -16.64 8.11
C GLU A 72 -4.63 -15.79 7.08
N GLU A 73 -4.73 -14.48 7.29
CA GLU A 73 -5.45 -13.57 6.39
C GLU A 73 -4.64 -13.20 5.15
N TYR A 74 -3.32 -13.45 5.16
CA TYR A 74 -2.38 -12.98 4.14
C TYR A 74 -1.47 -14.08 3.55
N ASP A 75 -1.12 -15.11 4.33
CA ASP A 75 -0.02 -16.04 4.01
C ASP A 75 -0.23 -16.88 2.74
N LEU A 76 -1.49 -17.08 2.32
CA LEU A 76 -1.83 -17.81 1.11
C LEU A 76 -1.54 -17.04 -0.18
N ALA A 77 -1.46 -15.70 -0.11
CA ALA A 77 -1.45 -14.84 -1.29
C ALA A 77 -0.21 -13.92 -1.39
N TYR A 78 0.50 -13.66 -0.28
CA TYR A 78 1.53 -12.62 -0.23
C TYR A 78 2.81 -13.06 0.51
N ASP A 79 3.93 -12.34 0.30
CA ASP A 79 5.12 -12.46 1.17
C ASP A 79 4.79 -11.79 2.50
N VAL A 80 4.60 -12.58 3.55
CA VAL A 80 4.24 -12.09 4.89
C VAL A 80 5.41 -12.30 5.85
N ARG A 81 5.74 -11.27 6.62
CA ARG A 81 6.68 -11.34 7.75
C ARG A 81 5.97 -10.88 9.00
N HIS A 82 6.21 -11.57 10.11
CA HIS A 82 5.63 -11.22 11.41
C HIS A 82 6.70 -11.23 12.51
N GLY A 83 6.40 -10.57 13.65
CA GLY A 83 7.28 -10.56 14.82
C GLY A 83 8.69 -10.07 14.51
N GLU A 84 9.71 -10.81 14.96
CA GLU A 84 11.12 -10.46 14.73
C GLU A 84 11.51 -10.43 13.25
N ALA A 85 10.89 -11.26 12.40
CA ALA A 85 11.16 -11.25 10.97
C ALA A 85 10.66 -9.95 10.31
N ALA A 86 9.53 -9.42 10.78
CA ALA A 86 9.01 -8.14 10.32
C ALA A 86 9.86 -6.97 10.82
N ILE A 87 10.33 -7.02 12.08
CA ILE A 87 11.28 -6.02 12.63
C ILE A 87 12.57 -5.99 11.80
N ALA A 88 13.14 -7.17 11.49
CA ALA A 88 14.34 -7.26 10.66
C ALA A 88 14.11 -6.70 9.25
N ALA A 89 12.91 -6.91 8.68
CA ALA A 89 12.55 -6.34 7.38
C ALA A 89 12.44 -4.80 7.42
N LEU A 90 11.79 -4.23 8.45
CA LEU A 90 11.73 -2.79 8.66
C LEU A 90 13.12 -2.17 8.78
N ASP A 91 14.02 -2.83 9.53
CA ASP A 91 15.39 -2.35 9.73
C ASP A 91 16.21 -2.40 8.44
N ALA A 92 16.11 -3.49 7.69
CA ALA A 92 16.78 -3.62 6.40
C ALA A 92 16.28 -2.58 5.38
N LEU A 93 14.99 -2.23 5.42
CA LEU A 93 14.41 -1.17 4.58
C LEU A 93 14.96 0.21 4.98
N ALA A 94 15.02 0.50 6.28
CA ALA A 94 15.56 1.75 6.81
C ALA A 94 17.06 1.93 6.51
N GLU A 95 17.81 0.84 6.47
CA GLU A 95 19.24 0.82 6.14
C GLU A 95 19.51 0.77 4.62
N SER A 96 18.47 0.81 3.78
CA SER A 96 18.58 0.69 2.31
C SER A 96 19.38 -0.54 1.84
N ARG A 97 19.32 -1.66 2.58
CA ARG A 97 20.07 -2.89 2.27
C ARG A 97 19.52 -3.69 1.09
N PHE A 98 18.50 -3.16 0.41
CA PHE A 98 17.80 -3.79 -0.70
C PHE A 98 18.22 -3.26 -2.09
N ALA A 99 19.46 -2.75 -2.24
CA ALA A 99 19.96 -2.33 -3.55
C ALA A 99 19.89 -3.50 -4.55
N GLY A 100 19.05 -3.37 -5.59
CA GLY A 100 18.78 -4.40 -6.60
C GLY A 100 17.60 -5.33 -6.30
N ALA A 101 16.85 -5.09 -5.23
CA ALA A 101 15.58 -5.78 -4.97
C ALA A 101 14.46 -5.28 -5.90
N PRO A 102 13.43 -6.10 -6.16
CA PRO A 102 12.26 -5.68 -6.94
C PRO A 102 11.55 -4.49 -6.30
N GLU A 103 10.84 -3.71 -7.11
CA GLU A 103 10.00 -2.63 -6.60
C GLU A 103 8.94 -3.21 -5.66
N ARG A 104 8.86 -2.70 -4.43
CA ARG A 104 8.06 -3.26 -3.35
C ARG A 104 6.96 -2.30 -2.92
N PHE A 105 5.80 -2.87 -2.67
CA PHE A 105 4.73 -2.25 -1.92
C PHE A 105 4.64 -2.93 -0.55
N VAL A 106 4.96 -2.17 0.50
CA VAL A 106 5.03 -2.68 1.87
C VAL A 106 3.77 -2.24 2.62
N LEU A 107 2.93 -3.20 2.97
CA LEU A 107 1.76 -2.99 3.82
C LEU A 107 2.13 -3.32 5.27
N VAL A 108 2.00 -2.36 6.17
CA VAL A 108 2.17 -2.54 7.60
C VAL A 108 0.79 -2.52 8.26
N ASP A 109 0.33 -3.69 8.70
CA ASP A 109 -0.97 -3.83 9.37
C ASP A 109 -0.79 -3.71 10.89
N LEU A 110 -1.30 -2.62 11.46
CA LEU A 110 -1.28 -2.33 12.89
C LEU A 110 -2.69 -2.45 13.49
N ALA A 111 -3.24 -3.67 13.52
CA ALA A 111 -4.46 -3.94 14.27
C ALA A 111 -4.30 -3.51 15.76
N PRO A 112 -5.35 -2.95 16.40
CA PRO A 112 -5.25 -2.28 17.70
C PRO A 112 -4.63 -3.12 18.82
N VAL A 113 -4.94 -4.42 18.84
CA VAL A 113 -4.42 -5.36 19.84
C VAL A 113 -2.89 -5.43 19.80
N LEU A 114 -2.30 -5.25 18.62
CA LEU A 114 -0.88 -5.43 18.37
C LEU A 114 -0.04 -4.18 18.69
N ILE A 115 -0.63 -2.98 18.59
CA ILE A 115 0.09 -1.73 18.87
C ILE A 115 0.49 -1.63 20.35
N ALA A 116 -0.38 -2.08 21.26
CA ALA A 116 -0.09 -2.02 22.69
C ALA A 116 0.99 -3.01 23.12
N THR A 117 1.18 -4.10 22.38
CA THR A 117 2.05 -5.22 22.76
C THR A 117 3.37 -5.25 21.99
N ALA A 118 3.53 -4.43 20.94
CA ALA A 118 4.70 -4.48 20.06
C ALA A 118 5.53 -3.17 20.04
N PRO A 119 6.07 -2.68 21.17
CA PRO A 119 6.84 -1.44 21.21
C PRO A 119 8.11 -1.49 20.34
N ARG A 120 8.79 -2.65 20.25
CA ARG A 120 9.97 -2.83 19.38
C ARG A 120 9.62 -2.69 17.90
N PHE A 121 8.48 -3.24 17.50
CA PHE A 121 7.97 -3.09 16.13
C PHE A 121 7.67 -1.63 15.81
N LEU A 122 6.97 -0.92 16.71
CA LEU A 122 6.68 0.50 16.52
C LEU A 122 7.95 1.34 16.43
N SER A 123 8.98 1.06 17.25
CA SER A 123 10.26 1.75 17.15
C SER A 123 10.97 1.50 15.81
N ALA A 124 10.94 0.27 15.29
CA ALA A 124 11.49 -0.05 13.98
C ALA A 124 10.72 0.66 12.85
N LEU A 125 9.39 0.68 12.92
CA LEU A 125 8.53 1.39 11.98
C LEU A 125 8.79 2.90 11.99
N GLN A 126 8.87 3.52 13.17
CA GLN A 126 9.16 4.95 13.31
C GLN A 126 10.54 5.31 12.72
N ARG A 127 11.53 4.44 12.92
CA ARG A 127 12.85 4.60 12.29
C ARG A 127 12.74 4.56 10.76
N LEU A 128 12.04 3.58 10.19
CA LEU A 128 11.80 3.52 8.74
C LEU A 128 11.12 4.78 8.22
N LEU A 129 10.05 5.23 8.89
CA LEU A 129 9.30 6.43 8.50
C LEU A 129 10.15 7.71 8.56
N SER A 130 11.12 7.77 9.48
CA SER A 130 12.04 8.91 9.63
C SER A 130 13.23 8.89 8.67
N THR A 131 13.43 7.80 7.92
CA THR A 131 14.51 7.66 6.93
C THR A 131 14.01 7.96 5.51
N GLU A 132 14.91 8.41 4.64
CA GLU A 132 14.59 8.51 3.22
C GLU A 132 14.41 7.11 2.64
N LEU A 133 13.23 6.84 2.07
CA LEU A 133 12.95 5.54 1.48
C LEU A 133 13.69 5.40 0.14
N PRO A 134 14.04 4.18 -0.29
CA PRO A 134 14.43 3.92 -1.68
C PRO A 134 13.27 4.18 -2.64
N GLU A 135 13.50 4.74 -3.84
CA GLU A 135 12.43 5.04 -4.84
C GLU A 135 11.62 3.80 -5.22
N SER A 136 12.26 2.63 -5.18
CA SER A 136 11.64 1.32 -5.42
C SER A 136 10.73 0.84 -4.29
N VAL A 137 10.60 1.58 -3.19
CA VAL A 137 9.78 1.20 -2.02
C VAL A 137 8.67 2.22 -1.80
N VAL A 138 7.46 1.68 -1.65
CA VAL A 138 6.28 2.40 -1.17
C VAL A 138 5.81 1.72 0.12
N VAL A 139 5.45 2.50 1.13
CA VAL A 139 4.98 2.03 2.43
C VAL A 139 3.57 2.53 2.71
N ALA A 140 2.67 1.60 3.01
CA ALA A 140 1.32 1.87 3.49
C ALA A 140 1.17 1.36 4.93
N VAL A 141 0.83 2.24 5.86
CA VAL A 141 0.54 1.87 7.25
C VAL A 141 -0.96 1.92 7.48
N VAL A 142 -1.53 0.81 7.93
CA VAL A 142 -2.94 0.70 8.30
C VAL A 142 -3.04 0.63 9.81
N THR A 143 -3.81 1.51 10.45
CA THR A 143 -3.89 1.54 11.92
C THR A 143 -5.23 2.07 12.43
N SER A 144 -5.68 1.55 13.57
CA SER A 144 -6.81 2.13 14.30
C SER A 144 -6.44 3.26 15.24
N HIS A 145 -5.15 3.55 15.36
CA HIS A 145 -4.62 4.54 16.28
C HIS A 145 -3.63 5.48 15.57
N PRO A 146 -4.07 6.24 14.55
CA PRO A 146 -3.18 7.11 13.77
C PRO A 146 -2.47 8.14 14.65
N GLY A 147 -3.09 8.61 15.74
CA GLY A 147 -2.46 9.53 16.70
C GLY A 147 -1.30 8.94 17.53
N LYS A 148 -1.03 7.62 17.43
CA LYS A 148 0.17 6.99 18.01
C LYS A 148 1.37 7.01 17.06
N LEU A 149 1.16 7.42 15.81
CA LEU A 149 2.19 7.62 14.81
C LEU A 149 2.40 9.11 14.59
N ASP A 150 3.63 9.50 14.26
CA ASP A 150 3.88 10.86 13.76
C ASP A 150 3.25 10.96 12.37
N ALA A 151 2.40 11.98 12.14
CA ALA A 151 1.72 12.18 10.87
C ALA A 151 2.60 12.90 9.83
N LEU A 152 3.62 13.65 10.27
CA LEU A 152 4.50 14.43 9.41
C LEU A 152 5.26 13.61 8.34
N PRO A 153 5.69 12.36 8.61
CA PRO A 153 6.39 11.56 7.62
C PRO A 153 5.50 11.01 6.50
N PHE A 154 4.17 11.17 6.54
CA PHE A 154 3.29 10.62 5.52
C PHE A 154 2.99 11.64 4.42
N ASP A 155 3.18 11.24 3.16
CA ASP A 155 2.86 12.08 2.00
C ASP A 155 1.34 12.18 1.79
N TRP A 156 0.62 11.18 2.29
CA TRP A 156 -0.83 11.10 2.19
C TRP A 156 -1.43 10.39 3.40
N SER A 157 -2.58 10.88 3.87
CA SER A 157 -3.34 10.26 4.95
C SER A 157 -4.84 10.33 4.67
N SER A 158 -5.56 9.24 4.89
CA SER A 158 -7.02 9.24 4.81
C SER A 158 -7.63 8.16 5.71
N SER A 159 -8.96 8.17 5.79
CA SER A 159 -9.69 7.09 6.41
C SER A 159 -9.56 5.80 5.60
N LEU A 160 -9.57 4.65 6.29
CA LEU A 160 -9.54 3.33 5.60
C LEU A 160 -10.78 3.10 4.71
N ALA A 161 -11.91 3.76 5.03
CA ALA A 161 -13.14 3.67 4.25
C ALA A 161 -12.97 4.20 2.82
N ASP A 162 -12.32 5.34 2.72
CA ASP A 162 -12.14 6.04 1.44
C ASP A 162 -11.19 5.25 0.54
N ALA A 163 -10.15 4.63 1.12
CA ALA A 163 -9.22 3.77 0.39
C ALA A 163 -9.90 2.55 -0.25
N ALA A 164 -10.72 1.84 0.52
CA ALA A 164 -11.46 0.67 0.03
C ALA A 164 -12.54 1.05 -0.99
N ALA A 165 -13.20 2.20 -0.82
CA ALA A 165 -14.17 2.70 -1.80
C ALA A 165 -13.51 3.06 -3.14
N HIS A 166 -12.32 3.67 -3.11
CA HIS A 166 -11.54 3.93 -4.32
C HIS A 166 -11.05 2.63 -4.97
N ALA A 167 -10.61 1.65 -4.16
CA ALA A 167 -10.19 0.35 -4.65
C ALA A 167 -11.34 -0.39 -5.38
N ALA A 168 -12.53 -0.46 -4.76
CA ALA A 168 -13.70 -1.13 -5.34
C ALA A 168 -14.18 -0.46 -6.64
N ALA A 169 -14.08 0.87 -6.75
CA ALA A 169 -14.43 1.61 -7.95
C ALA A 169 -13.48 1.36 -9.14
N VAL A 170 -12.25 0.92 -8.90
CA VAL A 170 -11.27 0.55 -9.95
C VAL A 170 -11.40 -0.94 -10.35
N VAL A 171 -12.09 -1.76 -9.55
CA VAL A 171 -12.32 -3.20 -9.84
C VAL A 171 -13.65 -3.44 -10.59
N SER A 172 -14.57 -2.46 -10.59
CA SER A 172 -15.91 -2.56 -11.19
C SER A 172 -15.95 -2.00 -12.61
#